data_AF-A0A1Q2CFV5-F1
#
_entry.id   AF-A0A1Q2CFV5-F1
#
_cell.length_a   1.000
_cell.length_b   1.000
_cell.length_c   1.000
_cell.angle_alpha   90.00
_cell.angle_beta   90.00
_cell.angle_gamma   90.00
#
_symmetry.space_group_name_H-M   'P 1'
#
loop_
_entity.id
_entity.type
_entity.pdbx_description
1 polymer ?
#
loop_
_entity_poly.entity_id
_entity_poly.type
_entity_poly.pdbx_seq_one_letter_code
_entity_poly.pdbx_strand_id
1 'polypeptide(L)'
;MTGYDDLAKIRPTTPRAPDWPRTKQHLLTDILGRRTRDGHNPVRWLAVAAAAAVLIGAVVIGSQASRGPQVAIPADASASTSPVIPAVPTTGILGADVTLMGNGDAIGICTGGVLTSLPPGCSQEPLPVSGLTWADVGWREESGSFRWADATVVGRFDGPAFDVQAVFPADDPAAPRPASNLWPDPAAVSVPPDGPTIEDLMRLDARRAEVNGWLSTGLMDRGVIEVTLLVDDPATREAVAQAAGDEFAEWLVFGQPFFWPVKDLGPARPSTPLGGTAPADEPSMIASGVLFDLDGAPALCAGMILESYPPQCGGALVPLAGLAWEDVPTRRQEGERVWSEMTVLVGEDDGTTFRVARAYAADDPAAPTPSGAGVALPQDFSPLCEEPVVGSGTALGPEGLAAAASALPGYVGLWISPDQTTLNVAFTEGADEASALLAPTVGAAFCAGTVEGITAADAAAATTALGEIAETAGILGYGHSFDRTGSWLEVSLVRETPEVMSTISEAIGPDAARHLRLSARIQRR
;
A
#
# COMPACT_ATOMS: atom_id res chain seq x y z
N MET A 1 10.62 63.12 23.38
CA MET A 1 10.03 63.83 22.21
C MET A 1 11.02 63.77 21.07
N THR A 2 10.49 63.52 19.87
CA THR A 2 11.10 63.40 18.52
C THR A 2 11.99 62.19 18.24
N GLY A 3 11.55 61.35 17.29
CA GLY A 3 12.37 60.32 16.65
C GLY A 3 11.62 59.19 15.94
N TYR A 4 10.55 59.47 15.18
CA TYR A 4 9.92 58.51 14.26
C TYR A 4 9.77 59.21 12.90
N ASP A 5 10.77 59.10 12.03
CA ASP A 5 10.77 59.80 10.74
C ASP A 5 11.60 59.09 9.64
N ASP A 6 11.69 57.74 9.66
CA ASP A 6 12.44 57.03 8.61
C ASP A 6 11.79 55.74 8.07
N LEU A 7 10.45 55.70 8.00
CA LEU A 7 9.71 54.63 7.30
C LEU A 7 9.40 54.96 5.83
N ALA A 8 9.68 56.18 5.36
CA ALA A 8 9.40 56.61 3.98
C ALA A 8 10.46 56.20 2.95
N LYS A 9 11.54 55.51 3.35
CA LYS A 9 12.64 55.11 2.44
C LYS A 9 12.59 53.64 1.98
N ILE A 10 11.65 52.84 2.49
CA ILE A 10 11.49 51.46 2.04
C ILE A 10 10.70 51.46 0.73
N ARG A 11 11.39 51.38 -0.41
CA ARG A 11 10.74 51.05 -1.68
C ARG A 11 10.38 49.56 -1.67
N PRO A 12 9.14 49.17 -1.99
CA PRO A 12 8.81 47.76 -2.16
C PRO A 12 9.57 47.23 -3.37
N THR A 13 10.52 46.34 -3.14
CA THR A 13 11.08 45.49 -4.19
C THR A 13 10.06 44.41 -4.49
N THR A 14 9.38 44.51 -5.62
CA THR A 14 8.58 43.42 -6.18
C THR A 14 9.48 42.18 -6.30
N PRO A 15 9.09 41.01 -5.77
CA PRO A 15 9.86 39.79 -5.98
C PRO A 15 9.96 39.53 -7.49
N ARG A 16 11.18 39.31 -7.97
CA ARG A 16 11.38 38.81 -9.33
C ARG A 16 10.81 37.39 -9.36
N ALA A 17 9.90 37.13 -10.30
CA ALA A 17 9.43 35.77 -10.54
C ALA A 17 10.63 34.82 -10.75
N PRO A 18 10.57 33.56 -10.28
CA PRO A 18 11.65 32.60 -10.49
C PRO A 18 11.96 32.46 -11.98
N ASP A 19 13.24 32.33 -12.34
CA ASP A 19 13.66 31.98 -13.69
C ASP A 19 13.29 30.51 -13.97
N TRP A 20 12.08 30.28 -14.47
CA TRP A 20 11.65 28.97 -14.93
C TRP A 20 12.43 28.58 -16.20
N PRO A 21 12.87 27.32 -16.35
CA PRO A 21 13.44 26.81 -17.60
C PRO A 21 12.48 27.09 -18.77
N ARG A 22 13.01 27.56 -19.91
CA ARG A 22 12.22 27.95 -21.10
C ARG A 22 11.17 26.92 -21.52
N THR A 23 11.43 25.64 -21.28
CA THR A 23 10.52 24.52 -21.57
C THR A 23 9.18 24.62 -20.82
N LYS A 24 9.20 25.07 -19.55
CA LYS A 24 7.99 25.24 -18.73
C LYS A 24 7.21 26.51 -19.09
N GLN A 25 7.90 27.58 -19.50
CA GLN A 25 7.25 28.79 -20.03
C GLN A 25 6.50 28.52 -21.34
N HIS A 26 7.04 27.66 -22.23
CA HIS A 26 6.36 27.28 -23.46
C HIS A 26 5.05 26.53 -23.20
N LEU A 27 5.01 25.62 -22.23
CA LEU A 27 3.79 24.88 -21.85
C LEU A 27 2.67 25.81 -21.34
N LEU A 28 3.00 26.74 -20.45
CA LEU A 28 2.05 27.72 -19.92
C LEU A 28 1.54 28.67 -21.01
N THR A 29 2.41 29.10 -21.92
CA THR A 29 2.04 29.99 -23.04
C THR A 29 1.20 29.25 -24.09
N ASP A 30 1.41 27.95 -24.29
CA ASP A 30 0.64 27.14 -25.24
C ASP A 30 -0.75 26.80 -24.69
N ILE A 31 -0.87 26.53 -23.38
CA ILE A 31 -2.15 26.32 -22.69
C ILE A 31 -2.99 27.60 -22.69
N LEU A 32 -2.38 28.75 -22.38
CA LEU A 32 -3.09 30.04 -22.36
C LEU A 32 -3.32 30.60 -23.77
N GLY A 33 -2.43 30.32 -24.72
CA GLY A 33 -2.51 30.79 -26.10
C GLY A 33 -3.57 30.09 -26.94
N ARG A 34 -3.82 28.79 -26.71
CA ARG A 34 -4.82 28.01 -27.46
C ARG A 34 -6.26 28.51 -27.28
N ARG A 35 -6.58 29.25 -26.22
CA ARG A 35 -7.94 29.83 -26.01
C ARG A 35 -8.23 31.11 -26.79
N THR A 36 -7.23 31.75 -27.41
CA THR A 36 -7.43 33.04 -28.11
C THR A 36 -7.51 32.95 -29.63
N ARG A 37 -7.38 31.75 -30.23
CA ARG A 37 -7.35 31.59 -31.70
C ARG A 37 -8.68 31.21 -32.36
N ASP A 38 -9.67 30.78 -31.59
CA ASP A 38 -10.98 30.45 -32.16
C ASP A 38 -11.92 31.67 -32.10
N GLY A 39 -11.71 32.60 -33.03
CA GLY A 39 -12.62 33.72 -33.27
C GLY A 39 -14.02 33.23 -33.67
N HIS A 40 -14.89 33.03 -32.67
CA HIS A 40 -16.28 32.66 -32.86
C HIS A 40 -17.19 33.89 -32.72
N ASN A 41 -17.90 34.14 -33.81
CA ASN A 41 -18.74 35.30 -34.08
C ASN A 41 -20.04 35.24 -33.26
N PRO A 42 -20.34 36.19 -32.35
CA PRO A 42 -21.43 36.08 -31.37
C PRO A 42 -22.85 36.28 -31.93
N VAL A 43 -23.05 36.39 -33.25
CA VAL A 43 -24.34 36.82 -33.84
C VAL A 43 -25.23 35.66 -34.35
N ARG A 44 -24.76 34.41 -34.34
CA ARG A 44 -25.51 33.28 -34.96
C ARG A 44 -26.31 32.37 -34.02
N TRP A 45 -26.26 32.55 -32.70
CA TRP A 45 -26.96 31.65 -31.76
C TRP A 45 -28.31 32.15 -31.22
N LEU A 46 -28.77 33.34 -31.62
CA LEU A 46 -30.11 33.83 -31.25
C LEU A 46 -31.26 33.25 -32.09
N ALA A 47 -30.99 32.41 -33.10
CA ALA A 47 -32.01 31.88 -34.00
C ALA A 47 -32.44 30.42 -33.76
N VAL A 48 -31.78 29.68 -32.84
CA VAL A 48 -32.11 28.26 -32.56
C VAL A 48 -32.85 28.07 -31.22
N ALA A 49 -32.82 29.07 -30.32
CA ALA A 49 -33.50 28.99 -29.03
C ALA A 49 -35.02 29.28 -29.06
N ALA A 50 -35.60 29.62 -30.23
CA ALA A 50 -37.01 30.04 -30.33
C ALA A 50 -37.98 28.92 -30.79
N ALA A 51 -37.51 27.70 -31.07
CA ALA A 51 -38.36 26.62 -31.60
C ALA A 51 -38.69 25.49 -30.58
N ALA A 52 -38.19 25.55 -29.35
CA ALA A 52 -38.37 24.48 -28.36
C ALA A 52 -39.35 24.83 -27.21
N ALA A 53 -40.04 25.97 -27.26
CA ALA A 53 -40.83 26.49 -26.14
C ALA A 53 -42.37 26.41 -26.30
N VAL A 54 -42.92 25.60 -27.23
CA VAL A 54 -44.38 25.57 -27.51
C VAL A 54 -45.04 24.20 -27.32
N LEU A 55 -44.34 23.14 -26.90
CA LEU A 55 -44.94 21.79 -26.83
C LEU A 55 -44.87 21.10 -25.46
N ILE A 56 -45.02 21.84 -24.36
CA ILE A 56 -45.31 21.21 -23.05
C ILE A 56 -46.44 21.98 -22.37
N GLY A 57 -47.66 21.60 -22.73
CA GLY A 57 -48.89 22.06 -22.11
C GLY A 57 -49.92 20.93 -22.05
N ALA A 58 -50.05 20.34 -20.86
CA ALA A 58 -51.19 19.60 -20.33
C ALA A 58 -51.58 18.23 -20.94
N VAL A 59 -51.31 17.13 -20.19
CA VAL A 59 -52.33 16.14 -19.78
C VAL A 59 -51.94 15.56 -18.41
N VAL A 60 -52.95 15.45 -17.55
CA VAL A 60 -52.95 15.02 -16.15
C VAL A 60 -53.62 13.63 -16.03
N ILE A 61 -53.12 12.79 -15.11
CA ILE A 61 -53.67 11.54 -14.53
C ILE A 61 -53.69 10.26 -15.40
N GLY A 62 -53.09 9.18 -14.88
CA GLY A 62 -53.45 7.81 -15.25
C GLY A 62 -52.36 6.75 -15.04
N SER A 63 -52.33 6.12 -13.87
CA SER A 63 -51.70 4.83 -13.60
C SER A 63 -52.19 3.73 -14.57
N GLN A 64 -51.29 3.00 -15.25
CA GLN A 64 -51.48 1.63 -15.75
C GLN A 64 -50.14 1.08 -16.28
N ALA A 65 -49.87 -0.20 -15.99
CA ALA A 65 -48.75 -0.96 -16.51
C ALA A 65 -48.88 -1.15 -18.03
N SER A 66 -47.79 -0.98 -18.79
CA SER A 66 -47.74 -1.35 -20.21
C SER A 66 -46.30 -1.64 -20.64
N ARG A 67 -46.07 -2.90 -21.05
CA ARG A 67 -44.85 -3.35 -21.75
C ARG A 67 -44.72 -2.56 -23.07
N GLY A 68 -43.64 -1.80 -23.22
CA GLY A 68 -43.26 -1.20 -24.49
C GLY A 68 -42.62 -2.23 -25.44
N PRO A 69 -42.69 -2.02 -26.76
CA PRO A 69 -42.20 -2.95 -27.77
C PRO A 69 -40.67 -2.99 -27.76
N GLN A 70 -40.10 -4.19 -27.65
CA GLN A 70 -38.69 -4.42 -27.88
C GLN A 70 -38.35 -4.13 -29.33
N VAL A 71 -37.49 -3.15 -29.55
CA VAL A 71 -36.80 -2.96 -30.82
C VAL A 71 -35.85 -4.14 -30.99
N ALA A 72 -36.14 -5.02 -31.94
CA ALA A 72 -35.24 -6.08 -32.34
C ALA A 72 -34.01 -5.46 -32.99
N ILE A 73 -32.89 -5.46 -32.27
CA ILE A 73 -31.57 -5.18 -32.84
C ILE A 73 -31.16 -6.44 -33.62
N PRO A 74 -30.71 -6.33 -34.88
CA PRO A 74 -30.21 -7.48 -35.63
C PRO A 74 -29.04 -8.12 -34.88
N ALA A 75 -29.20 -9.38 -34.51
CA ALA A 75 -28.13 -10.22 -34.02
C ALA A 75 -27.24 -10.62 -35.19
N ASP A 76 -26.33 -9.74 -35.60
CA ASP A 76 -25.24 -10.10 -36.51
C ASP A 76 -23.91 -9.53 -35.99
N ALA A 77 -23.03 -10.47 -35.65
CA ALA A 77 -21.57 -10.37 -35.60
C ALA A 77 -20.93 -9.30 -34.70
N SER A 78 -20.79 -9.62 -33.41
CA SER A 78 -19.56 -9.33 -32.67
C SER A 78 -19.13 -10.61 -31.96
N ALA A 79 -18.55 -11.52 -32.74
CA ALA A 79 -17.68 -12.54 -32.17
C ALA A 79 -16.44 -11.79 -31.67
N SER A 80 -16.44 -11.44 -30.39
CA SER A 80 -15.19 -11.09 -29.70
C SER A 80 -14.38 -12.38 -29.67
N THR A 81 -13.52 -12.57 -30.66
CA THR A 81 -12.49 -13.60 -30.60
C THR A 81 -11.51 -13.15 -29.54
N SER A 82 -11.74 -13.56 -28.28
CA SER A 82 -10.67 -13.58 -27.29
C SER A 82 -9.49 -14.28 -27.96
N PRO A 83 -8.29 -13.67 -27.98
CA PRO A 83 -7.13 -14.31 -28.56
C PRO A 83 -6.99 -15.70 -27.91
N VAL A 84 -7.03 -16.73 -28.75
CA VAL A 84 -6.71 -18.11 -28.32
C VAL A 84 -5.20 -18.12 -28.15
N ILE A 85 -4.74 -17.72 -26.98
CA ILE A 85 -3.34 -17.81 -26.59
C ILE A 85 -3.06 -19.28 -26.31
N PRO A 86 -2.04 -19.90 -26.93
CA PRO A 86 -1.74 -21.31 -26.73
C PRO A 86 -1.41 -21.58 -25.27
N ALA A 87 -2.09 -22.57 -24.67
CA ALA A 87 -1.72 -23.09 -23.38
C ALA A 87 -0.28 -23.62 -23.47
N VAL A 88 0.59 -23.18 -22.56
CA VAL A 88 1.92 -23.77 -22.38
C VAL A 88 1.76 -24.90 -21.37
N PRO A 89 1.69 -26.17 -21.79
CA PRO A 89 1.62 -27.27 -20.84
C PRO A 89 2.95 -27.34 -20.08
N THR A 90 2.90 -27.06 -18.78
CA THR A 90 4.06 -27.27 -17.93
C THR A 90 4.20 -28.76 -17.66
N THR A 91 5.36 -29.33 -18.00
CA THR A 91 5.64 -30.74 -17.71
C THR A 91 6.27 -30.83 -16.32
N GLY A 92 5.46 -31.07 -15.29
CA GLY A 92 5.98 -31.19 -13.92
C GLY A 92 4.90 -31.26 -12.85
N ILE A 93 5.29 -31.70 -11.66
CA ILE A 93 4.48 -31.51 -10.45
C ILE A 93 4.94 -30.20 -9.81
N LEU A 94 3.99 -29.33 -9.52
CA LEU A 94 4.18 -28.02 -8.94
C LEU A 94 3.64 -28.01 -7.50
N GLY A 95 4.29 -27.27 -6.61
CA GLY A 95 3.78 -26.91 -5.29
C GLY A 95 3.40 -25.43 -5.23
N ALA A 96 2.40 -25.07 -4.42
CA ALA A 96 2.09 -23.68 -4.08
C ALA A 96 1.52 -23.57 -2.66
N ASP A 97 1.89 -22.52 -1.93
CA ASP A 97 1.25 -22.10 -0.69
C ASP A 97 0.15 -21.10 -1.09
N VAL A 98 -1.10 -21.45 -0.80
CA VAL A 98 -2.27 -20.78 -1.37
C VAL A 98 -3.38 -20.64 -0.34
N THR A 99 -4.27 -19.69 -0.59
CA THR A 99 -5.61 -19.71 -0.01
C THR A 99 -6.57 -20.33 -1.02
N LEU A 100 -7.14 -21.48 -0.65
CA LEU A 100 -8.26 -22.10 -1.36
C LEU A 100 -9.54 -21.36 -0.98
N MET A 101 -10.41 -21.10 -1.95
CA MET A 101 -11.73 -20.56 -1.66
C MET A 101 -12.79 -20.94 -2.70
N GLY A 102 -14.06 -20.80 -2.31
CA GLY A 102 -15.15 -21.01 -3.23
C GLY A 102 -16.53 -20.98 -2.58
N ASN A 103 -17.55 -21.03 -3.43
CA ASN A 103 -18.96 -20.99 -3.04
C ASN A 103 -19.64 -22.31 -3.44
N GLY A 104 -20.28 -22.97 -2.49
CA GLY A 104 -20.83 -24.31 -2.68
C GLY A 104 -19.72 -25.35 -2.83
N ASP A 105 -19.79 -26.14 -3.90
CA ASP A 105 -18.83 -27.22 -4.17
C ASP A 105 -17.64 -26.77 -5.03
N ALA A 106 -17.68 -25.54 -5.55
CA ALA A 106 -16.56 -24.98 -6.31
C ALA A 106 -15.37 -24.70 -5.39
N ILE A 107 -14.16 -25.01 -5.88
CA ILE A 107 -12.88 -24.67 -5.27
C ILE A 107 -12.02 -23.97 -6.32
N GLY A 108 -11.41 -22.86 -5.93
CA GLY A 108 -10.34 -22.22 -6.67
C GLY A 108 -9.20 -21.77 -5.76
N ILE A 109 -8.07 -21.46 -6.37
CA ILE A 109 -6.86 -20.93 -5.73
C ILE A 109 -6.84 -19.41 -5.91
N CYS A 110 -6.68 -18.64 -4.84
CA CYS A 110 -6.37 -17.22 -4.98
C CYS A 110 -4.94 -17.05 -5.50
N THR A 111 -4.79 -16.65 -6.76
CA THR A 111 -3.48 -16.36 -7.38
C THR A 111 -3.01 -14.92 -7.20
N GLY A 112 -3.77 -14.12 -6.44
CA GLY A 112 -3.46 -12.73 -6.10
C GLY A 112 -3.59 -12.48 -4.60
N GLY A 113 -3.72 -11.22 -4.20
CA GLY A 113 -3.92 -10.85 -2.81
C GLY A 113 -5.23 -11.41 -2.25
N VAL A 114 -5.20 -11.86 -1.01
CA VAL A 114 -6.40 -12.26 -0.25
C VAL A 114 -6.90 -11.02 0.50
N LEU A 115 -8.14 -10.65 0.27
CA LEU A 115 -8.80 -9.52 0.91
C LEU A 115 -9.16 -9.87 2.35
N THR A 116 -9.00 -8.90 3.25
CA THR A 116 -9.16 -9.04 4.71
C THR A 116 -10.63 -9.03 5.19
N SER A 117 -11.57 -9.47 4.34
CA SER A 117 -13.00 -9.58 4.68
C SER A 117 -13.33 -10.91 5.36
N LEU A 118 -14.51 -11.01 5.98
CA LEU A 118 -15.07 -12.26 6.49
C LEU A 118 -16.46 -12.52 5.86
N PRO A 119 -16.60 -13.44 4.89
CA PRO A 119 -15.54 -14.31 4.36
C PRO A 119 -14.48 -13.56 3.54
N PRO A 120 -13.24 -14.08 3.42
CA PRO A 120 -12.20 -13.46 2.61
C PRO A 120 -12.55 -13.53 1.12
N GLY A 121 -12.02 -12.58 0.33
CA GLY A 121 -12.15 -12.57 -1.13
C GLY A 121 -10.79 -12.67 -1.81
N CYS A 122 -10.71 -13.15 -3.05
CA CYS A 122 -9.50 -12.98 -3.87
C CYS A 122 -9.55 -11.60 -4.57
N SER A 123 -8.40 -10.95 -4.72
CA SER A 123 -8.29 -9.73 -5.54
C SER A 123 -8.46 -9.98 -7.04
N GLN A 124 -8.32 -11.25 -7.46
CA GLN A 124 -8.51 -11.73 -8.84
C GLN A 124 -9.54 -12.87 -8.85
N GLU A 125 -10.04 -13.27 -10.01
CA GLU A 125 -10.89 -14.46 -10.12
C GLU A 125 -10.08 -15.70 -9.67
N PRO A 126 -10.59 -16.54 -8.74
CA PRO A 126 -9.86 -17.71 -8.28
C PRO A 126 -9.54 -18.66 -9.43
N LEU A 127 -8.30 -19.14 -9.51
CA LEU A 127 -7.89 -20.15 -10.48
C LEU A 127 -8.66 -21.46 -10.22
N PRO A 128 -9.44 -21.99 -11.17
CA PRO A 128 -10.19 -23.23 -10.98
C PRO A 128 -9.31 -24.41 -10.60
N VAL A 129 -9.81 -25.25 -9.68
CA VAL A 129 -9.14 -26.46 -9.25
C VAL A 129 -9.91 -27.71 -9.70
N SER A 130 -9.19 -28.72 -10.19
CA SER A 130 -9.70 -30.09 -10.37
C SER A 130 -9.00 -31.08 -9.44
N GLY A 131 -9.58 -32.26 -9.25
CA GLY A 131 -9.00 -33.32 -8.41
C GLY A 131 -9.14 -33.10 -6.90
N LEU A 132 -9.74 -31.99 -6.47
CA LEU A 132 -9.96 -31.63 -5.07
C LEU A 132 -11.44 -31.31 -4.80
N THR A 133 -11.95 -31.73 -3.64
CA THR A 133 -13.26 -31.36 -3.11
C THR A 133 -13.14 -30.82 -1.69
N TRP A 134 -14.18 -30.13 -1.19
CA TRP A 134 -14.14 -29.59 0.18
C TRP A 134 -14.10 -30.69 1.25
N ALA A 135 -14.45 -31.92 0.90
CA ALA A 135 -14.31 -33.08 1.79
C ALA A 135 -12.84 -33.46 2.03
N ASP A 136 -11.95 -33.15 1.09
CA ASP A 136 -10.52 -33.41 1.18
C ASP A 136 -9.79 -32.34 2.04
N VAL A 137 -10.41 -31.16 2.20
CA VAL A 137 -9.90 -30.04 2.99
C VAL A 137 -10.62 -30.01 4.34
N GLY A 138 -10.18 -30.90 5.25
CA GLY A 138 -10.80 -31.10 6.56
C GLY A 138 -10.65 -29.93 7.54
N TRP A 139 -9.76 -28.98 7.25
CA TRP A 139 -9.43 -27.80 8.08
C TRP A 139 -10.00 -26.49 7.53
N ARG A 140 -10.87 -26.56 6.52
CA ARG A 140 -11.50 -25.36 5.95
C ARG A 140 -12.35 -24.61 6.98
N GLU A 141 -12.43 -23.31 6.80
CA GLU A 141 -13.41 -22.44 7.44
C GLU A 141 -14.63 -22.23 6.53
N GLU A 142 -15.77 -21.85 7.11
CA GLU A 142 -17.01 -21.64 6.35
C GLU A 142 -17.88 -20.50 6.90
N SER A 143 -18.54 -19.79 5.98
CA SER A 143 -19.56 -18.78 6.26
C SER A 143 -20.69 -18.90 5.23
N GLY A 144 -21.82 -19.47 5.66
CA GLY A 144 -22.92 -19.81 4.75
C GLY A 144 -22.49 -20.87 3.73
N SER A 145 -22.61 -20.56 2.44
CA SER A 145 -22.15 -21.43 1.36
C SER A 145 -20.69 -21.17 0.95
N PHE A 146 -20.06 -20.15 1.52
CA PHE A 146 -18.68 -19.78 1.21
C PHE A 146 -17.71 -20.54 2.12
N ARG A 147 -16.61 -21.02 1.55
CA ARG A 147 -15.56 -21.81 2.22
C ARG A 147 -14.18 -21.30 1.84
N TRP A 148 -13.25 -21.34 2.77
CA TRP A 148 -11.85 -21.01 2.51
C TRP A 148 -10.91 -21.84 3.38
N ALA A 149 -9.66 -21.99 2.96
CA ALA A 149 -8.62 -22.65 3.74
C ALA A 149 -7.25 -22.22 3.23
N ASP A 150 -6.31 -21.96 4.14
CA ASP A 150 -4.91 -21.86 3.77
C ASP A 150 -4.32 -23.27 3.63
N ALA A 151 -3.63 -23.51 2.52
CA ALA A 151 -3.14 -24.84 2.16
C ALA A 151 -1.85 -24.77 1.35
N THR A 152 -1.05 -25.84 1.43
CA THR A 152 -0.07 -26.14 0.40
C THR A 152 -0.70 -27.14 -0.57
N VAL A 153 -0.79 -26.79 -1.86
CA VAL A 153 -1.28 -27.68 -2.92
C VAL A 153 -0.13 -28.21 -3.76
N VAL A 154 -0.25 -29.46 -4.19
CA VAL A 154 0.70 -30.12 -5.08
C VAL A 154 -0.07 -30.71 -6.25
N GLY A 155 0.31 -30.38 -7.48
CA GLY A 155 -0.49 -30.74 -8.65
C GLY A 155 0.15 -30.42 -10.00
N ARG A 156 -0.66 -30.38 -11.05
CA ARG A 156 -0.26 -30.01 -12.40
C ARG A 156 -1.05 -28.79 -12.85
N PHE A 157 -0.36 -27.82 -13.44
CA PHE A 157 -1.00 -26.66 -14.04
C PHE A 157 -1.15 -26.85 -15.56
N ASP A 158 -2.40 -26.85 -16.05
CA ASP A 158 -2.70 -27.04 -17.47
C ASP A 158 -2.95 -25.73 -18.24
N GLY A 159 -2.94 -24.59 -17.53
CA GLY A 159 -3.23 -23.27 -18.06
C GLY A 159 -4.52 -22.69 -17.47
N PRO A 160 -5.71 -23.21 -17.84
CA PRO A 160 -6.98 -22.73 -17.29
C PRO A 160 -7.29 -23.24 -15.88
N ALA A 161 -6.68 -24.34 -15.43
CA ALA A 161 -6.94 -24.94 -14.12
C ALA A 161 -5.69 -25.55 -13.48
N PHE A 162 -5.79 -25.80 -12.17
CA PHE A 162 -4.79 -26.56 -11.42
C PHE A 162 -5.37 -27.92 -11.00
N ASP A 163 -4.78 -29.00 -11.51
CA ASP A 163 -5.14 -30.38 -11.17
C ASP A 163 -4.39 -30.82 -9.91
N VAL A 164 -5.07 -30.74 -8.77
CA VAL A 164 -4.51 -31.06 -7.44
C VAL A 164 -4.37 -32.57 -7.30
N GLN A 165 -3.19 -33.00 -6.88
CA GLN A 165 -2.85 -34.40 -6.57
C GLN A 165 -2.67 -34.63 -5.07
N ALA A 166 -2.25 -33.60 -4.34
CA ALA A 166 -2.20 -33.59 -2.89
C ALA A 166 -2.48 -32.18 -2.34
N VAL A 167 -3.07 -32.12 -1.17
CA VAL A 167 -3.35 -30.89 -0.43
C VAL A 167 -2.93 -31.10 1.03
N PHE A 168 -2.32 -30.09 1.62
CA PHE A 168 -1.85 -30.09 3.00
C PHE A 168 -2.34 -28.82 3.68
N PRO A 169 -2.61 -28.83 5.00
CA PRO A 169 -2.71 -27.59 5.77
C PRO A 169 -1.46 -26.72 5.53
N ALA A 170 -1.62 -25.40 5.46
CA ALA A 170 -0.48 -24.50 5.20
C ALA A 170 0.64 -24.63 6.25
N ASP A 171 0.32 -25.07 7.47
CA ASP A 171 1.24 -25.30 8.57
C ASP A 171 1.77 -26.75 8.67
N ASP A 172 1.33 -27.66 7.80
CA ASP A 172 1.75 -29.08 7.84
C ASP A 172 3.26 -29.21 7.58
N PRO A 173 4.05 -29.77 8.53
CA PRO A 173 5.49 -29.95 8.35
C PRO A 173 5.85 -30.95 7.26
N ALA A 174 4.91 -31.80 6.81
CA ALA A 174 5.09 -32.70 5.69
C ALA A 174 4.84 -32.05 4.32
N ALA A 175 4.29 -30.83 4.29
CA ALA A 175 4.05 -30.10 3.05
C ALA A 175 5.38 -29.75 2.36
N PRO A 176 5.52 -30.02 1.04
CA PRO A 176 6.72 -29.64 0.30
C PRO A 176 6.78 -28.11 0.15
N ARG A 177 7.79 -27.47 0.77
CA ARG A 177 8.02 -26.02 0.67
C ARG A 177 9.30 -25.67 -0.06
N PRO A 178 9.33 -24.62 -0.89
CA PRO A 178 10.54 -24.23 -1.60
C PRO A 178 11.64 -23.95 -0.58
N ALA A 179 12.90 -24.24 -0.93
CA ALA A 179 14.02 -23.80 -0.11
C ALA A 179 13.89 -22.28 0.08
N SER A 180 13.95 -21.81 1.32
CA SER A 180 13.57 -20.45 1.77
C SER A 180 14.31 -19.26 1.11
N ASN A 181 15.17 -19.50 0.10
CA ASN A 181 16.16 -18.55 -0.41
C ASN A 181 16.20 -18.49 -1.95
N LEU A 182 15.10 -18.76 -2.64
CA LEU A 182 15.07 -18.64 -4.10
C LEU A 182 14.98 -17.18 -4.58
N TRP A 183 14.82 -16.22 -3.67
CA TRP A 183 14.96 -14.80 -3.98
C TRP A 183 16.41 -14.50 -4.35
N PRO A 184 16.70 -13.94 -5.54
CA PRO A 184 18.04 -13.49 -5.85
C PRO A 184 18.43 -12.42 -4.83
N ASP A 185 19.64 -12.55 -4.28
CA ASP A 185 20.20 -11.55 -3.37
C ASP A 185 20.14 -10.17 -4.07
N PRO A 186 19.34 -9.22 -3.56
CA PRO A 186 19.21 -7.91 -4.20
C PRO A 186 20.54 -7.15 -4.22
N ALA A 187 21.52 -7.52 -3.40
CA ALA A 187 22.89 -6.99 -3.47
C ALA A 187 23.70 -7.55 -4.66
N ALA A 188 23.29 -8.67 -5.25
CA ALA A 188 23.95 -9.28 -6.39
C ALA A 188 23.53 -8.67 -7.74
N VAL A 189 22.44 -7.90 -7.78
CA VAL A 189 21.98 -7.19 -8.98
C VAL A 189 22.63 -5.80 -9.00
N SER A 190 23.53 -5.56 -9.96
CA SER A 190 24.09 -4.22 -10.18
C SER A 190 23.05 -3.34 -10.87
N VAL A 191 22.49 -2.37 -10.14
CA VAL A 191 21.41 -1.52 -10.65
C VAL A 191 21.96 -0.15 -11.05
N PRO A 192 21.79 0.30 -12.30
CA PRO A 192 22.15 1.66 -12.69
C PRO A 192 21.36 2.71 -11.89
N PRO A 193 21.95 3.90 -11.64
CA PRO A 193 21.32 4.94 -10.81
C PRO A 193 20.05 5.56 -11.44
N ASP A 194 19.87 5.42 -12.75
CA ASP A 194 18.72 5.94 -13.49
C ASP A 194 17.68 4.84 -13.75
N GLY A 195 17.23 4.18 -12.68
CA GLY A 195 16.29 3.06 -12.77
C GLY A 195 14.88 3.43 -13.26
N PRO A 196 14.08 2.42 -13.64
CA PRO A 196 12.66 2.55 -13.96
C PRO A 196 11.92 3.39 -12.94
N THR A 197 11.11 4.32 -13.45
CA THR A 197 10.25 5.17 -12.62
C THR A 197 8.94 4.45 -12.26
N ILE A 198 8.17 5.03 -11.33
CA ILE A 198 6.80 4.56 -11.06
C ILE A 198 5.92 4.64 -12.33
N GLU A 199 6.13 5.65 -13.17
CA GLU A 199 5.40 5.77 -14.45
C GLU A 199 5.75 4.61 -15.40
N ASP A 200 7.01 4.20 -15.41
CA ASP A 200 7.45 3.04 -16.19
C ASP A 200 6.86 1.73 -15.65
N LEU A 201 6.78 1.57 -14.31
CA LEU A 201 6.11 0.44 -13.69
C LEU A 201 4.63 0.38 -14.09
N MET A 202 3.92 1.51 -14.09
CA MET A 202 2.51 1.56 -14.52
C MET A 202 2.36 1.21 -16.00
N ARG A 203 3.29 1.66 -16.86
CA ARG A 203 3.31 1.30 -18.28
C ARG A 203 3.54 -0.19 -18.46
N LEU A 204 4.45 -0.77 -17.68
CA LEU A 204 4.75 -2.19 -17.71
C LEU A 204 3.59 -3.04 -17.20
N ASP A 205 2.94 -2.66 -16.10
CA ASP A 205 1.78 -3.39 -15.56
C ASP A 205 0.60 -3.41 -16.55
N ALA A 206 0.42 -2.35 -17.35
CA ALA A 206 -0.58 -2.35 -18.41
C ALA A 206 -0.33 -3.42 -19.49
N ARG A 207 0.93 -3.85 -19.68
CA ARG A 207 1.32 -4.91 -20.62
C ARG A 207 1.18 -6.31 -20.03
N ARG A 208 0.93 -6.44 -18.73
CA ARG A 208 0.70 -7.73 -18.06
C ARG A 208 -0.36 -8.58 -18.75
N ALA A 209 -1.43 -7.95 -19.24
CA ALA A 209 -2.51 -8.63 -19.95
C ALA A 209 -2.08 -9.26 -21.29
N GLU A 210 -0.89 -8.93 -21.82
CA GLU A 210 -0.32 -9.52 -23.04
C GLU A 210 0.26 -10.93 -22.78
N VAL A 211 0.59 -11.26 -21.52
CA VAL A 211 1.28 -12.51 -21.16
C VAL A 211 0.49 -13.32 -20.14
N ASN A 212 0.06 -14.52 -20.54
CA ASN A 212 -0.56 -15.46 -19.61
C ASN A 212 0.45 -15.89 -18.54
N GLY A 213 0.02 -15.86 -17.28
CA GLY A 213 0.86 -16.25 -16.15
C GLY A 213 1.71 -15.12 -15.58
N TRP A 214 1.60 -13.88 -16.07
CA TRP A 214 2.17 -12.72 -15.37
C TRP A 214 1.19 -12.23 -14.31
N LEU A 215 1.51 -12.44 -13.03
CA LEU A 215 0.59 -12.16 -11.91
C LEU A 215 0.69 -10.72 -11.42
N SER A 216 1.90 -10.24 -11.17
CA SER A 216 2.14 -8.90 -10.64
C SER A 216 3.47 -8.35 -11.09
N THR A 217 3.56 -7.02 -10.99
CA THR A 217 4.77 -6.24 -11.21
C THR A 217 4.97 -5.34 -10.01
N GLY A 218 6.16 -5.39 -9.40
CA GLY A 218 6.52 -4.55 -8.26
C GLY A 218 7.79 -3.76 -8.57
N LEU A 219 7.93 -2.57 -8.00
CA LEU A 219 9.21 -1.84 -8.00
C LEU A 219 9.87 -2.08 -6.65
N MET A 220 11.06 -2.68 -6.67
CA MET A 220 11.87 -2.93 -5.48
C MET A 220 12.82 -1.77 -5.21
N ASP A 221 13.42 -1.78 -4.02
CA ASP A 221 14.50 -0.87 -3.68
C ASP A 221 15.58 -0.88 -4.76
N ARG A 222 16.08 0.32 -5.09
CA ARG A 222 17.05 0.61 -6.18
C ARG A 222 16.48 0.56 -7.60
N GLY A 223 15.17 0.41 -7.78
CA GLY A 223 14.53 0.55 -9.10
C GLY A 223 14.49 -0.74 -9.93
N VAL A 224 14.72 -1.90 -9.32
CA VAL A 224 14.54 -3.19 -9.98
C VAL A 224 13.06 -3.51 -10.09
N ILE A 225 12.64 -4.04 -11.24
CA ILE A 225 11.27 -4.46 -11.46
C ILE A 225 11.15 -5.93 -11.08
N GLU A 226 10.44 -6.22 -10.00
CA GLU A 226 10.04 -7.58 -9.69
C GLU A 226 8.86 -8.00 -10.56
N VAL A 227 8.99 -9.17 -11.19
CA VAL A 227 7.90 -9.84 -11.87
C VAL A 227 7.57 -11.13 -11.13
N THR A 228 6.32 -11.26 -10.71
CA THR A 228 5.80 -12.51 -10.15
C THR A 228 5.08 -13.28 -11.24
N LEU A 229 5.51 -14.52 -11.49
CA LEU A 229 4.91 -15.42 -12.46
C LEU A 229 4.04 -16.47 -11.77
N LEU A 230 2.99 -16.91 -12.45
CA LEU A 230 2.15 -18.03 -12.02
C LEU A 230 2.96 -19.32 -12.04
N VAL A 231 3.64 -19.60 -13.16
CA VAL A 231 4.67 -20.63 -13.26
C VAL A 231 5.93 -20.00 -13.83
N ASP A 232 7.05 -20.23 -13.17
CA ASP A 232 8.35 -19.80 -13.69
C ASP A 232 8.91 -20.84 -14.67
N ASP A 233 8.65 -20.64 -15.95
CA ASP A 233 9.25 -21.41 -17.03
C ASP A 233 9.94 -20.50 -18.06
N PRO A 234 10.93 -21.03 -18.82
CA PRO A 234 11.68 -20.21 -19.79
C PRO A 234 10.81 -19.53 -20.84
N ALA A 235 9.70 -20.15 -21.28
CA ALA A 235 8.85 -19.57 -22.30
C ALA A 235 8.02 -18.41 -21.74
N THR A 236 7.51 -18.54 -20.51
CA THR A 236 6.83 -17.43 -19.81
C THR A 236 7.79 -16.28 -19.52
N ARG A 237 9.03 -16.55 -19.09
CA ARG A 237 10.06 -15.51 -18.91
C ARG A 237 10.39 -14.78 -20.20
N GLU A 238 10.55 -15.52 -21.31
CA GLU A 238 10.81 -14.93 -22.62
C GLU A 238 9.63 -14.08 -23.11
N ALA A 239 8.40 -14.57 -22.91
CA ALA A 239 7.19 -13.82 -23.23
C ALA A 239 7.07 -12.52 -22.40
N VAL A 240 7.37 -12.56 -21.10
CA VAL A 240 7.42 -11.35 -20.26
C VAL A 240 8.52 -10.42 -20.72
N ALA A 241 9.74 -10.90 -20.99
CA ALA A 241 10.83 -10.05 -21.47
C ALA A 241 10.46 -9.36 -22.80
N GLN A 242 9.83 -10.08 -23.73
CA GLN A 242 9.33 -9.55 -24.98
C GLN A 242 8.18 -8.54 -24.78
N ALA A 243 7.27 -8.84 -23.85
CA ALA A 243 6.16 -7.97 -23.45
C ALA A 243 6.60 -6.83 -22.51
N ALA A 244 7.82 -6.83 -22.02
CA ALA A 244 8.41 -5.69 -21.34
C ALA A 244 9.10 -4.79 -22.37
N GLY A 245 9.73 -5.40 -23.38
CA GLY A 245 10.53 -4.71 -24.38
C GLY A 245 11.96 -4.52 -23.91
N ASP A 246 12.85 -4.20 -24.85
CA ASP A 246 14.29 -4.10 -24.60
C ASP A 246 14.66 -3.06 -23.53
N GLU A 247 13.80 -2.04 -23.34
CA GLU A 247 13.97 -0.98 -22.35
C GLU A 247 13.84 -1.45 -20.89
N PHE A 248 13.08 -2.53 -20.63
CA PHE A 248 12.87 -3.07 -19.29
C PHE A 248 13.57 -4.41 -19.06
N ALA A 249 13.98 -5.11 -20.12
CA ALA A 249 14.53 -6.47 -20.03
C ALA A 249 15.72 -6.60 -19.08
N GLU A 250 16.57 -5.57 -18.97
CA GLU A 250 17.72 -5.56 -18.04
C GLU A 250 17.34 -5.26 -16.58
N TRP A 251 16.11 -4.78 -16.35
CA TRP A 251 15.59 -4.40 -15.04
C TRP A 251 14.67 -5.45 -14.42
N LEU A 252 14.28 -6.47 -15.19
CA LEU A 252 13.42 -7.53 -14.71
C LEU A 252 14.17 -8.50 -13.80
N VAL A 253 13.67 -8.65 -12.59
CA VAL A 253 14.00 -9.77 -11.71
C VAL A 253 12.74 -10.59 -11.52
N PHE A 254 12.84 -11.88 -11.83
CA PHE A 254 11.74 -12.80 -11.60
C PHE A 254 11.79 -13.22 -10.12
N GLY A 255 10.76 -12.81 -9.39
CA GLY A 255 10.57 -13.18 -7.98
C GLY A 255 10.24 -14.67 -7.83
N GLN A 256 9.79 -15.05 -6.63
CA GLN A 256 9.27 -16.41 -6.46
C GLN A 256 8.07 -16.64 -7.38
N PRO A 257 8.06 -17.71 -8.19
CA PRO A 257 6.82 -18.09 -8.83
C PRO A 257 5.80 -18.48 -7.79
N PHE A 258 4.54 -18.24 -8.12
CA PHE A 258 3.41 -18.71 -7.33
C PHE A 258 3.41 -20.25 -7.23
N PHE A 259 3.69 -20.93 -8.34
CA PHE A 259 3.91 -22.38 -8.39
C PHE A 259 5.39 -22.72 -8.58
N TRP A 260 5.98 -23.47 -7.64
CA TRP A 260 7.37 -23.94 -7.73
C TRP A 260 7.49 -25.40 -8.16
N PRO A 261 8.58 -25.81 -8.84
CA PRO A 261 8.84 -27.22 -9.11
C PRO A 261 9.15 -27.99 -7.81
N VAL A 262 8.48 -29.12 -7.57
CA VAL A 262 8.69 -29.94 -6.36
C VAL A 262 10.08 -30.60 -6.31
N LYS A 263 10.84 -30.60 -7.40
CA LYS A 263 12.19 -31.19 -7.47
C LYS A 263 13.28 -30.39 -6.73
N ASP A 264 12.97 -29.20 -6.22
CA ASP A 264 13.94 -28.23 -5.68
C ASP A 264 13.96 -28.11 -4.14
N LEU A 265 13.55 -29.16 -3.39
CA LEU A 265 13.46 -29.15 -1.92
C LEU A 265 14.78 -29.59 -1.24
N GLY A 266 15.30 -28.79 -0.29
CA GLY A 266 16.47 -29.11 0.55
C GLY A 266 16.13 -29.43 2.02
N PRO A 267 17.01 -30.10 2.80
CA PRO A 267 16.74 -30.47 4.20
C PRO A 267 16.95 -29.30 5.19
N ALA A 268 16.08 -29.20 6.22
CA ALA A 268 16.11 -28.18 7.28
C ALA A 268 17.21 -28.40 8.36
N ARG A 269 17.68 -27.32 9.02
CA ARG A 269 18.75 -27.32 10.05
C ARG A 269 18.22 -27.03 11.47
N PRO A 270 18.87 -27.51 12.55
CA PRO A 270 18.49 -27.23 13.95
C PRO A 270 19.40 -26.24 14.71
N SER A 271 18.84 -25.56 15.73
CA SER A 271 19.49 -24.55 16.62
C SER A 271 19.58 -25.01 18.09
N THR A 272 20.41 -24.36 18.94
CA THR A 272 20.69 -24.70 20.37
C THR A 272 20.70 -23.43 21.27
N PRO A 273 20.27 -23.48 22.56
CA PRO A 273 20.18 -22.30 23.43
C PRO A 273 21.24 -22.20 24.56
N LEU A 274 21.45 -20.99 25.11
CA LEU A 274 22.22 -20.67 26.33
C LEU A 274 21.54 -19.53 27.14
N GLY A 275 21.61 -19.60 28.47
CA GLY A 275 20.92 -18.69 29.39
C GLY A 275 21.82 -17.94 30.38
N GLY A 276 21.24 -16.94 31.07
CA GLY A 276 21.87 -16.24 32.21
C GLY A 276 21.03 -15.09 32.81
N THR A 277 20.91 -15.07 34.14
CA THR A 277 20.16 -14.09 34.95
C THR A 277 21.06 -13.10 35.71
N ALA A 278 20.62 -11.83 35.81
CA ALA A 278 21.16 -10.73 36.61
C ALA A 278 20.00 -9.81 37.09
N PRO A 279 20.04 -9.25 38.33
CA PRO A 279 19.04 -8.32 38.86
C PRO A 279 19.46 -6.83 38.80
N ALA A 280 18.45 -5.97 38.98
CA ALA A 280 18.33 -4.56 38.60
C ALA A 280 18.85 -3.52 39.61
N ASP A 281 19.20 -2.34 39.08
CA ASP A 281 18.74 -1.00 39.53
C ASP A 281 19.35 0.10 38.64
N GLU A 282 18.91 0.25 37.38
CA GLU A 282 19.02 1.50 36.58
C GLU A 282 18.11 1.43 35.31
N PRO A 283 18.03 2.48 34.44
CA PRO A 283 16.80 2.96 33.80
C PRO A 283 16.03 1.89 33.05
N SER A 284 14.76 1.70 33.43
CA SER A 284 13.87 0.77 32.77
C SER A 284 13.44 1.31 31.40
N MET A 285 13.76 0.59 30.33
CA MET A 285 13.18 0.76 29.01
C MET A 285 11.77 0.13 29.00
N ILE A 286 10.88 0.69 28.18
CA ILE A 286 9.60 0.08 27.83
C ILE A 286 9.72 -0.42 26.40
N ALA A 287 9.28 -1.66 26.17
CA ALA A 287 9.09 -2.19 24.83
C ALA A 287 7.63 -2.63 24.62
N SER A 288 7.15 -2.59 23.39
CA SER A 288 5.79 -3.02 23.07
C SER A 288 5.69 -3.64 21.68
N GLY A 289 5.02 -4.77 21.57
CA GLY A 289 4.79 -5.47 20.31
C GLY A 289 4.17 -6.85 20.51
N VAL A 290 4.00 -7.56 19.39
CA VAL A 290 3.67 -9.00 19.40
C VAL A 290 4.97 -9.80 19.55
N LEU A 291 4.91 -10.83 20.39
CA LEU A 291 5.99 -11.77 20.59
C LEU A 291 5.81 -12.99 19.68
N PHE A 292 6.92 -13.50 19.15
CA PHE A 292 6.96 -14.71 18.32
C PHE A 292 7.96 -15.71 18.90
N ASP A 293 7.74 -16.99 18.59
CA ASP A 293 8.69 -18.03 18.98
C ASP A 293 9.95 -17.94 18.13
N LEU A 294 11.09 -17.89 18.80
CA LEU A 294 12.41 -17.96 18.20
C LEU A 294 13.18 -19.07 18.91
N ASP A 295 13.25 -20.24 18.26
CA ASP A 295 13.91 -21.43 18.78
C ASP A 295 13.42 -21.84 20.19
N GLY A 296 12.11 -21.74 20.43
CA GLY A 296 11.47 -22.10 21.71
C GLY A 296 11.49 -20.99 22.77
N ALA A 297 12.02 -19.80 22.45
CA ALA A 297 12.03 -18.64 23.34
C ALA A 297 11.23 -17.47 22.76
N PRO A 298 10.58 -16.63 23.59
CA PRO A 298 9.92 -15.42 23.10
C PRO A 298 10.91 -14.42 22.49
N ALA A 299 10.56 -13.84 21.35
CA ALA A 299 11.25 -12.71 20.74
C ALA A 299 10.25 -11.61 20.36
N LEU A 300 10.63 -10.34 20.54
CA LEU A 300 9.79 -9.20 20.18
C LEU A 300 9.88 -8.94 18.67
N CYS A 301 8.74 -8.87 17.98
CA CYS A 301 8.71 -8.41 16.60
C CYS A 301 9.03 -6.93 16.52
N ALA A 302 10.17 -6.58 15.91
CA ALA A 302 10.48 -5.20 15.64
C ALA A 302 9.65 -4.66 14.46
N GLY A 303 9.41 -5.49 13.44
CA GLY A 303 8.76 -5.08 12.20
C GLY A 303 7.24 -4.86 12.26
N MET A 304 6.64 -4.89 11.07
CA MET A 304 5.20 -4.99 10.92
C MET A 304 4.71 -6.39 11.27
N ILE A 305 3.51 -6.46 11.83
CA ILE A 305 2.81 -7.73 12.05
C ILE A 305 1.95 -7.95 10.81
N LEU A 306 2.15 -9.07 10.12
CA LEU A 306 1.34 -9.44 8.98
C LEU A 306 0.01 -10.02 9.48
N GLU A 307 -1.08 -9.62 8.82
CA GLU A 307 -2.45 -10.05 9.13
C GLU A 307 -2.71 -11.49 8.63
N SER A 308 -1.97 -12.45 9.18
CA SER A 308 -2.20 -13.88 8.99
C SER A 308 -2.64 -14.53 10.30
N TYR A 309 -3.18 -15.75 10.23
CA TYR A 309 -3.47 -16.56 11.40
C TYR A 309 -2.77 -17.93 11.27
N PRO A 310 -1.71 -18.21 12.06
CA PRO A 310 -1.09 -17.30 13.03
C PRO A 310 -0.40 -16.10 12.37
N PRO A 311 -0.23 -14.99 13.10
CA PRO A 311 0.44 -13.81 12.56
C PRO A 311 1.88 -14.12 12.20
N GLN A 312 2.51 -13.24 11.41
CA GLN A 312 3.93 -13.32 11.07
C GLN A 312 4.62 -12.00 11.36
N CYS A 313 5.92 -12.04 11.67
CA CYS A 313 6.73 -10.83 11.82
C CYS A 313 7.42 -10.50 10.48
N GLY A 314 7.07 -9.37 9.88
CA GLY A 314 7.68 -8.87 8.64
C GLY A 314 9.03 -8.18 8.84
N GLY A 315 9.76 -8.46 9.92
CA GLY A 315 11.02 -7.79 10.22
C GLY A 315 11.88 -8.53 11.24
N ALA A 316 12.92 -7.87 11.74
CA ALA A 316 13.82 -8.46 12.71
C ALA A 316 13.10 -8.83 14.01
N LEU A 317 13.49 -9.97 14.58
CA LEU A 317 13.09 -10.38 15.92
C LEU A 317 14.18 -9.91 16.90
N VAL A 318 13.76 -9.21 17.96
CA VAL A 318 14.64 -8.84 19.08
C VAL A 318 14.54 -9.95 20.13
N PRO A 319 15.61 -10.71 20.38
CA PRO A 319 15.60 -11.77 21.39
C PRO A 319 15.25 -11.21 22.78
N LEU A 320 14.43 -11.94 23.54
CA LEU A 320 14.10 -11.60 24.92
C LEU A 320 14.84 -12.49 25.90
N ALA A 321 15.58 -11.88 26.83
CA ALA A 321 16.23 -12.60 27.91
C ALA A 321 15.40 -12.51 29.19
N GLY A 322 15.25 -13.64 29.89
CA GLY A 322 14.56 -13.69 31.19
C GLY A 322 13.04 -13.75 31.13
N LEU A 323 12.45 -13.97 29.94
CA LEU A 323 11.02 -14.21 29.76
C LEU A 323 10.82 -15.61 29.18
N ALA A 324 9.99 -16.43 29.83
CA ALA A 324 9.55 -17.72 29.30
C ALA A 324 8.10 -17.61 28.79
N TRP A 325 7.69 -18.51 27.90
CA TRP A 325 6.35 -18.47 27.30
C TRP A 325 5.21 -18.64 28.32
N GLU A 326 5.44 -19.40 29.39
CA GLU A 326 4.51 -19.53 30.52
C GLU A 326 4.24 -18.22 31.26
N ASP A 327 5.16 -17.25 31.16
CA ASP A 327 5.06 -15.94 31.81
C ASP A 327 4.51 -14.85 30.87
N VAL A 328 4.20 -15.19 29.60
CA VAL A 328 3.61 -14.24 28.63
C VAL A 328 2.09 -14.19 28.81
N PRO A 329 1.52 -13.04 29.25
CA PRO A 329 0.11 -12.96 29.67
C PRO A 329 -0.90 -13.15 28.52
N THR A 330 -0.48 -12.87 27.29
CA THR A 330 -1.32 -12.94 26.08
C THR A 330 -0.89 -14.06 25.14
N ARG A 331 -0.22 -15.09 25.65
CA ARG A 331 0.24 -16.24 24.86
C ARG A 331 -0.91 -16.89 24.09
N ARG A 332 -0.67 -17.12 22.81
CA ARG A 332 -1.49 -17.89 21.88
C ARG A 332 -0.65 -19.05 21.33
N GLN A 333 -1.31 -20.15 20.98
CA GLN A 333 -0.66 -21.30 20.38
C GLN A 333 -1.62 -22.00 19.43
N GLU A 334 -1.10 -22.38 18.27
CA GLU A 334 -1.78 -23.21 17.28
C GLU A 334 -0.75 -24.15 16.66
N GLY A 335 -0.98 -25.45 16.81
CA GLY A 335 0.02 -26.47 16.52
C GLY A 335 1.33 -26.21 17.28
N GLU A 336 2.43 -26.13 16.53
CA GLU A 336 3.77 -25.82 17.04
C GLU A 336 4.09 -24.32 17.11
N ARG A 337 3.22 -23.47 16.56
CA ARG A 337 3.46 -22.02 16.49
C ARG A 337 2.97 -21.35 17.78
N VAL A 338 3.84 -20.57 18.41
CA VAL A 338 3.54 -19.80 19.62
C VAL A 338 3.77 -18.32 19.33
N TRP A 339 2.80 -17.50 19.70
CA TRP A 339 2.89 -16.04 19.59
C TRP A 339 2.15 -15.40 20.76
N SER A 340 2.15 -14.07 20.84
CA SER A 340 1.33 -13.33 21.80
C SER A 340 0.38 -12.37 21.10
N GLU A 341 -0.58 -11.81 21.83
CA GLU A 341 -1.17 -10.54 21.41
C GLU A 341 -0.21 -9.39 21.76
N MET A 342 -0.67 -8.14 21.60
CA MET A 342 0.13 -6.98 21.99
C MET A 342 0.55 -7.10 23.48
N THR A 343 1.86 -7.06 23.71
CA THR A 343 2.48 -7.21 25.03
C THR A 343 3.34 -5.99 25.32
N VAL A 344 3.27 -5.48 26.55
CA VAL A 344 4.15 -4.40 27.04
C VAL A 344 5.21 -5.00 27.95
N LEU A 345 6.47 -4.75 27.64
CA LEU A 345 7.63 -5.22 28.38
C LEU A 345 8.32 -4.06 29.09
N VAL A 346 8.84 -4.32 30.28
CA VAL A 346 9.70 -3.41 31.02
C VAL A 346 11.01 -4.13 31.30
N GLY A 347 12.14 -3.49 31.01
CA GLY A 347 13.43 -4.17 31.08
C GLY A 347 14.62 -3.28 30.74
N GLU A 348 15.71 -3.92 30.38
CA GLU A 348 16.96 -3.30 29.91
C GLU A 348 17.20 -3.69 28.45
N ASP A 349 17.66 -2.77 27.63
CA ASP A 349 18.02 -3.04 26.23
C ASP A 349 19.52 -2.78 26.05
N ASP A 350 20.25 -3.80 25.59
CA ASP A 350 21.69 -3.68 25.31
C ASP A 350 21.99 -3.36 23.83
N GLY A 351 20.94 -3.12 23.03
CA GLY A 351 21.03 -2.88 21.59
C GLY A 351 20.88 -4.14 20.75
N THR A 352 21.02 -5.33 21.33
CA THR A 352 20.86 -6.62 20.65
C THR A 352 19.77 -7.49 21.27
N THR A 353 19.67 -7.50 22.59
CA THR A 353 18.76 -8.32 23.38
C THR A 353 18.01 -7.41 24.35
N PHE A 354 16.72 -7.65 24.52
CA PHE A 354 15.92 -6.98 25.54
C PHE A 354 15.78 -7.90 26.76
N ARG A 355 16.40 -7.52 27.88
CA ARG A 355 16.34 -8.25 29.15
C ARG A 355 15.07 -7.86 29.89
N VAL A 356 14.07 -8.74 29.85
CA VAL A 356 12.74 -8.50 30.41
C VAL A 356 12.80 -8.59 31.93
N ALA A 357 12.37 -7.52 32.61
CA ALA A 357 12.13 -7.52 34.04
C ALA A 357 10.65 -7.81 34.37
N ARG A 358 9.72 -7.28 33.56
CA ARG A 358 8.26 -7.49 33.69
C ARG A 358 7.58 -7.49 32.33
N ALA A 359 6.50 -8.25 32.19
CA ALA A 359 5.63 -8.29 31.02
C ALA A 359 4.17 -8.07 31.44
N TYR A 360 3.41 -7.36 30.61
CA TYR A 360 2.00 -7.02 30.83
C TYR A 360 1.21 -7.26 29.54
N ALA A 361 -0.06 -7.62 29.67
CA ALA A 361 -0.99 -7.48 28.55
C ALA A 361 -1.17 -5.99 28.22
N ALA A 362 -1.40 -5.65 26.95
CA ALA A 362 -1.54 -4.25 26.55
C ALA A 362 -2.74 -3.53 27.18
N ASP A 363 -3.78 -4.27 27.58
CA ASP A 363 -4.98 -3.77 28.26
C ASP A 363 -4.88 -3.83 29.79
N ASP A 364 -3.76 -4.28 30.35
CA ASP A 364 -3.54 -4.29 31.79
C ASP A 364 -3.45 -2.83 32.30
N PRO A 365 -4.31 -2.39 33.25
CA PRO A 365 -4.26 -1.03 33.79
C PRO A 365 -2.96 -0.69 34.53
N ALA A 366 -2.15 -1.69 34.89
CA ALA A 366 -0.82 -1.51 35.48
C ALA A 366 0.30 -1.43 34.43
N ALA A 367 0.02 -1.73 33.15
CA ALA A 367 1.00 -1.61 32.08
C ALA A 367 1.43 -0.13 31.94
N PRO A 368 2.74 0.17 31.90
CA PRO A 368 3.17 1.52 31.61
C PRO A 368 2.80 1.86 30.15
N THR A 369 2.22 3.04 29.94
CA THR A 369 1.98 3.54 28.59
C THR A 369 3.32 3.93 27.96
N PRO A 370 3.74 3.29 26.86
CA PRO A 370 4.97 3.72 26.19
C PRO A 370 4.74 5.11 25.59
N SER A 371 5.68 6.04 25.77
CA SER A 371 5.58 7.38 25.19
C SER A 371 5.49 7.32 23.67
N GLY A 372 4.51 7.98 23.05
CA GLY A 372 4.38 7.95 21.59
C GLY A 372 4.12 6.57 20.97
N ALA A 373 3.92 5.48 21.75
CA ALA A 373 3.55 4.20 21.17
C ALA A 373 2.11 4.29 20.68
N GLY A 374 1.97 4.60 19.40
CA GLY A 374 1.00 3.98 18.52
C GLY A 374 -0.45 4.02 18.96
N VAL A 375 -0.83 4.90 19.89
CA VAL A 375 -2.20 5.43 19.90
C VAL A 375 -2.23 6.20 18.60
N ALA A 376 -2.60 5.51 17.52
CA ALA A 376 -2.99 6.13 16.28
C ALA A 376 -3.94 7.23 16.72
N LEU A 377 -3.44 8.47 16.70
CA LEU A 377 -4.28 9.59 17.05
C LEU A 377 -5.48 9.46 16.10
N PRO A 378 -6.72 9.45 16.63
CA PRO A 378 -7.87 9.25 15.77
C PRO A 378 -7.76 10.21 14.60
N GLN A 379 -7.52 9.68 13.40
CA GLN A 379 -7.31 10.50 12.23
C GLN A 379 -8.64 11.13 11.88
N ASP A 380 -8.69 12.47 11.83
CA ASP A 380 -9.91 13.18 11.49
C ASP A 380 -9.98 13.41 9.98
N PHE A 381 -10.63 12.49 9.28
CA PHE A 381 -10.87 12.64 7.84
C PHE A 381 -12.18 13.38 7.51
N SER A 382 -12.80 14.07 8.47
CA SER A 382 -14.02 14.86 8.22
C SER A 382 -13.81 15.93 7.13
N PRO A 383 -14.89 16.40 6.48
CA PRO A 383 -14.81 17.49 5.50
C PRO A 383 -14.06 18.72 6.02
N LEU A 384 -13.19 19.30 5.20
CA LEU A 384 -12.46 20.53 5.51
C LEU A 384 -13.38 21.77 5.52
N CYS A 385 -14.54 21.68 4.87
CA CYS A 385 -15.50 22.76 4.73
C CYS A 385 -16.94 22.25 4.88
N GLU A 386 -17.86 23.13 5.28
CA GLU A 386 -19.29 22.80 5.39
C GLU A 386 -19.98 22.75 4.03
N GLU A 387 -19.57 23.61 3.10
CA GLU A 387 -20.15 23.74 1.75
C GLU A 387 -19.08 23.46 0.69
N PRO A 388 -19.05 22.23 0.13
CA PRO A 388 -18.10 21.88 -0.93
C PRO A 388 -18.26 22.77 -2.17
N VAL A 389 -17.13 23.17 -2.74
CA VAL A 389 -17.08 23.85 -4.03
C VAL A 389 -17.47 22.85 -5.11
N VAL A 390 -18.55 23.14 -5.82
CA VAL A 390 -18.96 22.36 -6.99
C VAL A 390 -18.09 22.79 -8.17
N GLY A 391 -17.15 21.91 -8.54
CA GLY A 391 -16.30 22.15 -9.70
C GLY A 391 -17.11 22.27 -10.99
N SER A 392 -16.67 23.13 -11.90
CA SER A 392 -17.31 23.36 -13.21
C SER A 392 -16.61 22.64 -14.35
N GLY A 393 -15.60 21.82 -14.04
CA GLY A 393 -14.84 21.03 -15.01
C GLY A 393 -15.59 19.79 -15.47
N THR A 394 -15.10 19.14 -16.52
CA THR A 394 -15.79 18.01 -17.16
C THR A 394 -15.17 16.65 -16.90
N ALA A 395 -14.00 16.53 -16.24
CA ALA A 395 -13.20 15.32 -16.47
C ALA A 395 -12.22 14.84 -15.39
N LEU A 396 -11.93 15.60 -14.32
CA LEU A 396 -10.98 15.10 -13.33
C LEU A 396 -11.73 14.34 -12.23
N GLY A 397 -11.54 13.02 -12.21
CA GLY A 397 -11.78 12.19 -11.02
C GLY A 397 -10.76 12.50 -9.92
N PRO A 398 -10.79 11.77 -8.79
CA PRO A 398 -9.89 12.01 -7.65
C PRO A 398 -8.41 12.11 -8.03
N GLU A 399 -7.93 11.25 -8.95
CA GLU A 399 -6.55 11.25 -9.44
C GLU A 399 -6.18 12.53 -10.19
N GLY A 400 -7.08 13.02 -11.04
CA GLY A 400 -6.87 14.25 -11.79
C GLY A 400 -6.82 15.48 -10.89
N LEU A 401 -7.68 15.52 -9.86
CA LEU A 401 -7.65 16.56 -8.83
C LEU A 401 -6.36 16.51 -8.03
N ALA A 402 -5.93 15.32 -7.59
CA ALA A 402 -4.66 15.15 -6.87
C ALA A 402 -3.48 15.65 -7.71
N ALA A 403 -3.42 15.30 -8.99
CA ALA A 403 -2.37 15.77 -9.91
C ALA A 403 -2.37 17.31 -10.04
N ALA A 404 -3.55 17.92 -10.24
CA ALA A 404 -3.67 19.37 -10.36
C ALA A 404 -3.30 20.11 -9.05
N ALA A 405 -3.74 19.59 -7.90
CA ALA A 405 -3.45 20.15 -6.59
C ALA A 405 -1.96 20.04 -6.22
N SER A 406 -1.33 18.91 -6.54
CA SER A 406 0.10 18.69 -6.27
C SER A 406 1.06 19.66 -6.97
N ALA A 407 0.59 20.33 -8.02
CA ALA A 407 1.35 21.36 -8.73
C ALA A 407 1.26 22.75 -8.08
N LEU A 408 0.40 22.93 -7.06
CA LEU A 408 0.19 24.20 -6.39
C LEU A 408 1.07 24.33 -5.13
N PRO A 409 1.59 25.54 -4.82
CA PRO A 409 2.33 25.78 -3.60
C PRO A 409 1.52 25.42 -2.35
N GLY A 410 2.20 24.91 -1.32
CA GLY A 410 1.58 24.58 -0.04
C GLY A 410 0.75 23.28 -0.05
N TYR A 411 0.63 22.56 -1.16
CA TYR A 411 -0.13 21.29 -1.19
C TYR A 411 0.36 20.31 -0.13
N VAL A 412 -0.58 19.72 0.62
CA VAL A 412 -0.32 18.71 1.66
C VAL A 412 -0.79 17.34 1.18
N GLY A 413 -2.05 17.22 0.78
CA GLY A 413 -2.61 15.91 0.49
C GLY A 413 -4.07 15.99 0.07
N LEU A 414 -4.61 14.83 -0.31
CA LEU A 414 -6.00 14.65 -0.69
C LEU A 414 -6.57 13.42 0.01
N TRP A 415 -7.79 13.52 0.54
CA TRP A 415 -8.53 12.38 1.09
C TRP A 415 -10.01 12.49 0.77
N ILE A 416 -10.71 11.36 0.88
CA ILE A 416 -12.17 11.28 0.78
C ILE A 416 -12.72 11.24 2.20
N SER A 417 -13.72 12.05 2.50
CA SER A 417 -14.40 12.01 3.81
C SER A 417 -15.02 10.63 4.08
N PRO A 418 -15.22 10.22 5.35
CA PRO A 418 -15.87 8.96 5.70
C PRO A 418 -17.26 8.75 5.07
N ASP A 419 -17.96 9.84 4.72
CA ASP A 419 -19.24 9.80 4.00
C ASP A 419 -19.11 9.41 2.51
N GLN A 420 -17.89 9.30 1.98
CA GLN A 420 -17.55 9.00 0.58
C GLN A 420 -18.07 9.99 -0.47
N THR A 421 -18.51 11.18 -0.04
CA THR A 421 -19.12 12.17 -0.93
C THR A 421 -18.26 13.41 -1.16
N THR A 422 -17.35 13.70 -0.22
CA THR A 422 -16.54 14.93 -0.26
C THR A 422 -15.07 14.60 -0.47
N LEU A 423 -14.49 15.18 -1.53
CA LEU A 423 -13.04 15.21 -1.73
C LEU A 423 -12.47 16.39 -0.93
N ASN A 424 -11.42 16.15 -0.16
CA ASN A 424 -10.73 17.18 0.62
C ASN A 424 -9.34 17.38 0.05
N VAL A 425 -8.94 18.64 -0.14
CA VAL A 425 -7.60 19.03 -0.61
C VAL A 425 -7.00 19.96 0.43
N ALA A 426 -5.95 19.51 1.10
CA ALA A 426 -5.29 20.29 2.14
C ALA A 426 -4.09 21.05 1.60
N PHE A 427 -3.89 22.25 2.16
CA PHE A 427 -2.74 23.09 1.92
C PHE A 427 -2.18 23.60 3.26
N THR A 428 -0.89 23.90 3.34
CA THR A 428 -0.32 24.61 4.50
C THR A 428 -0.66 26.11 4.48
N GLU A 429 -0.97 26.65 3.31
CA GLU A 429 -1.38 28.04 3.08
C GLU A 429 -2.07 28.19 1.72
N GLY A 430 -2.78 29.30 1.47
CA GLY A 430 -3.31 29.65 0.15
C GLY A 430 -4.44 28.74 -0.37
N ALA A 431 -5.18 28.08 0.53
CA ALA A 431 -6.24 27.14 0.15
C ALA A 431 -7.36 27.79 -0.66
N ASP A 432 -7.70 29.06 -0.39
CA ASP A 432 -8.75 29.79 -1.12
C ASP A 432 -8.34 30.06 -2.57
N GLU A 433 -7.11 30.54 -2.79
CA GLU A 433 -6.56 30.73 -4.13
C GLU A 433 -6.45 29.40 -4.89
N ALA A 434 -5.99 28.35 -4.21
CA ALA A 434 -5.91 27.01 -4.78
C ALA A 434 -7.29 26.48 -5.19
N SER A 435 -8.30 26.66 -4.33
CA SER A 435 -9.70 26.29 -4.61
C SER A 435 -10.20 26.94 -5.90
N ALA A 436 -9.96 28.24 -6.05
CA ALA A 436 -10.36 28.99 -7.25
C ALA A 436 -9.64 28.52 -8.52
N LEU A 437 -8.38 28.07 -8.42
CA LEU A 437 -7.61 27.49 -9.52
C LEU A 437 -8.08 26.08 -9.89
N LEU A 438 -8.49 25.28 -8.90
CA LEU A 438 -8.92 23.89 -9.09
C LEU A 438 -10.36 23.80 -9.61
N ALA A 439 -11.28 24.67 -9.16
CA ALA A 439 -12.70 24.59 -9.49
C ALA A 439 -13.03 24.48 -11.00
N PRO A 440 -12.33 25.16 -11.92
CA PRO A 440 -12.57 25.02 -13.36
C PRO A 440 -12.16 23.66 -13.95
N THR A 441 -11.37 22.86 -13.22
CA THR A 441 -10.78 21.60 -13.71
C THR A 441 -11.47 20.36 -13.14
N VAL A 442 -12.03 20.48 -11.93
CA VAL A 442 -12.67 19.38 -11.21
C VAL A 442 -14.13 19.24 -11.62
N GLY A 443 -14.60 18.03 -11.89
CA GLY A 443 -16.01 17.73 -12.20
C GLY A 443 -16.84 17.25 -11.00
N ALA A 444 -16.23 17.21 -9.83
CA ALA A 444 -16.80 16.79 -8.56
C ALA A 444 -16.87 17.94 -7.55
N ALA A 445 -17.65 17.74 -6.49
CA ALA A 445 -17.64 18.62 -5.34
C ALA A 445 -16.40 18.35 -4.46
N PHE A 446 -15.72 19.40 -4.01
CA PHE A 446 -14.55 19.28 -3.15
C PHE A 446 -14.45 20.41 -2.12
N CYS A 447 -13.80 20.13 -1.00
CA CYS A 447 -13.36 21.13 -0.04
C CYS A 447 -11.85 21.36 -0.20
N ALA A 448 -11.44 22.62 -0.25
CA ALA A 448 -10.05 23.00 -0.05
C ALA A 448 -9.91 23.68 1.31
N GLY A 449 -8.88 23.34 2.08
CA GLY A 449 -8.69 23.88 3.42
C GLY A 449 -7.22 24.04 3.78
N THR A 450 -6.95 24.94 4.73
CA THR A 450 -5.61 25.12 5.30
C THR A 450 -5.45 24.25 6.54
N VAL A 451 -4.35 23.51 6.64
CA VAL A 451 -3.97 22.68 7.78
C VAL A 451 -2.55 23.05 8.24
N GLU A 452 -2.24 22.84 9.52
CA GLU A 452 -0.89 23.04 10.04
C GLU A 452 0.00 21.86 9.65
N GLY A 453 1.24 22.08 9.22
CA GLY A 453 2.17 20.98 9.02
C GLY A 453 3.22 21.17 7.94
N ILE A 454 3.66 20.04 7.40
CA ILE A 454 4.64 19.91 6.32
C ILE A 454 3.94 19.81 4.95
N THR A 455 4.52 20.42 3.91
CA THR A 455 4.00 20.27 2.54
C THR A 455 4.32 18.88 2.00
N ALA A 456 3.56 18.41 1.01
CA ALA A 456 3.83 17.14 0.32
C ALA A 456 5.22 17.11 -0.32
N ALA A 457 5.68 18.25 -0.85
CA ALA A 457 7.00 18.35 -1.49
C ALA A 457 8.13 18.22 -0.46
N ASP A 458 8.03 18.92 0.67
CA ASP A 458 9.02 18.83 1.75
C ASP A 458 8.98 17.45 2.41
N ALA A 459 7.78 16.87 2.57
CA ALA A 459 7.63 15.53 3.10
C ALA A 459 8.26 14.48 2.18
N ALA A 460 8.10 14.59 0.86
CA ALA A 460 8.74 13.70 -0.12
C ALA A 460 10.28 13.80 -0.09
N ALA A 461 10.82 15.00 0.07
CA ALA A 461 12.26 15.19 0.26
C ALA A 461 12.74 14.54 1.56
N ALA A 462 11.99 14.72 2.66
CA ALA A 462 12.31 14.12 3.95
C ALA A 462 12.21 12.58 3.92
N THR A 463 11.19 12.00 3.29
CA THR A 463 11.06 10.53 3.17
C THR A 463 12.18 9.93 2.32
N THR A 464 12.63 10.64 1.28
CA THR A 464 13.83 10.24 0.51
C THR A 464 15.06 10.19 1.41
N ALA A 465 15.31 11.25 2.19
CA ALA A 465 16.45 11.30 3.12
C ALA A 465 16.36 10.23 4.23
N LEU A 466 15.16 9.94 4.74
CA LEU A 466 14.94 8.86 5.71
C LEU A 466 15.28 7.48 5.12
N GLY A 467 14.94 7.24 3.85
CA GLY A 467 15.28 5.99 3.16
C GLY A 467 16.78 5.74 3.07
N GLU A 468 17.58 6.79 2.86
CA GLU A 468 19.05 6.67 2.80
C GLU A 468 19.68 6.25 4.13
N ILE A 469 19.05 6.60 5.26
CA ILE A 469 19.54 6.26 6.61
C ILE A 469 18.79 5.11 7.27
N ALA A 470 17.73 4.57 6.63
CA ALA A 470 16.75 3.70 7.28
C ALA A 470 17.37 2.48 7.96
N GLU A 471 18.24 1.75 7.24
CA GLU A 471 18.94 0.58 7.79
C GLU A 471 19.86 0.98 8.97
N THR A 472 20.67 2.02 8.78
CA THR A 472 21.66 2.44 9.79
C THR A 472 21.04 3.02 11.06
N ALA A 473 19.89 3.69 10.93
CA ALA A 473 19.16 4.30 12.04
C ALA A 473 18.12 3.35 12.67
N GLY A 474 17.95 2.13 12.13
CA GLY A 474 16.96 1.18 12.62
C GLY A 474 15.52 1.66 12.41
N ILE A 475 15.25 2.31 11.27
CA ILE A 475 13.91 2.74 10.86
C ILE A 475 13.17 1.54 10.28
N LEU A 476 12.00 1.25 10.85
CA LEU A 476 11.10 0.17 10.46
C LEU A 476 10.13 0.56 9.36
N GLY A 477 9.78 1.85 9.31
CA GLY A 477 8.84 2.41 8.37
C GLY A 477 8.79 3.92 8.53
N TYR A 478 8.52 4.61 7.45
CA TYR A 478 8.39 6.06 7.45
C TYR A 478 7.42 6.49 6.37
N GLY A 479 6.75 7.62 6.60
CA GLY A 479 5.75 8.11 5.66
C GLY A 479 5.30 9.53 5.96
N HIS A 480 4.56 10.08 5.00
CA HIS A 480 3.85 11.33 5.18
C HIS A 480 2.40 11.01 5.54
N SER A 481 1.96 11.50 6.70
CA SER A 481 0.59 11.34 7.18
C SER A 481 -0.04 12.71 7.35
N PHE A 482 -1.33 12.79 7.07
CA PHE A 482 -2.10 14.01 7.15
C PHE A 482 -3.57 13.71 7.38
N ASP A 483 -4.26 14.67 8.01
CA ASP A 483 -5.69 14.66 8.20
C ASP A 483 -6.19 16.12 8.33
N ARG A 484 -7.41 16.32 8.81
CA ARG A 484 -7.97 17.66 9.05
C ARG A 484 -7.20 18.47 10.09
N THR A 485 -6.50 17.82 11.02
CA THR A 485 -5.79 18.47 12.12
C THR A 485 -4.40 18.95 11.73
N GLY A 486 -3.80 18.34 10.69
CA GLY A 486 -2.49 18.75 10.21
C GLY A 486 -1.81 17.72 9.32
N SER A 487 -0.52 17.95 9.06
CA SER A 487 0.37 17.00 8.40
C SER A 487 1.70 16.85 9.13
N TRP A 488 2.25 15.64 9.08
CA TRP A 488 3.44 15.25 9.81
C TRP A 488 4.18 14.10 9.12
N LEU A 489 5.45 13.93 9.49
CA LEU A 489 6.24 12.76 9.13
C LEU A 489 6.07 11.72 10.23
N GLU A 490 5.66 10.52 9.87
CA GLU A 490 5.65 9.37 10.77
C GLU A 490 6.92 8.57 10.57
N VAL A 491 7.62 8.29 11.66
CA VAL A 491 8.80 7.42 11.65
C VAL A 491 8.65 6.36 12.74
N SER A 492 8.68 5.10 12.32
CA SER A 492 8.64 3.93 13.19
C SER A 492 10.07 3.40 13.39
N LEU A 493 10.48 3.21 14.63
CA LEU A 493 11.85 2.82 15.01
C LEU A 493 11.86 1.51 15.78
N VAL A 494 12.95 0.74 15.63
CA VAL A 494 13.23 -0.36 16.57
C VAL A 494 13.50 0.23 17.96
N ARG A 495 14.37 1.25 18.03
CA ARG A 495 14.87 1.86 19.26
C ARG A 495 14.88 3.37 19.16
N GLU A 496 14.34 4.04 20.16
CA GLU A 496 14.49 5.49 20.31
C GLU A 496 15.71 5.81 21.18
N THR A 497 16.79 6.27 20.55
CA THR A 497 18.01 6.72 21.22
C THR A 497 18.34 8.16 20.84
N PRO A 498 18.99 8.96 21.71
CA PRO A 498 19.40 10.33 21.37
C PRO A 498 20.24 10.40 20.09
N GLU A 499 21.08 9.41 19.85
CA GLU A 499 21.93 9.29 18.66
C GLU A 499 21.08 9.11 17.40
N VAL A 500 20.15 8.14 17.41
CA VAL A 500 19.19 7.92 16.30
C VAL A 500 18.36 9.18 16.04
N MET A 501 17.91 9.86 17.09
CA MET A 501 17.12 11.09 16.96
C MET A 501 17.92 12.24 16.35
N SER A 502 19.20 12.36 16.71
CA SER A 502 20.10 13.32 16.10
C SER A 502 20.32 13.01 14.62
N THR A 503 20.57 11.73 14.27
CA THR A 503 20.76 11.29 12.89
C THR A 503 19.52 11.57 12.03
N ILE A 504 18.32 11.26 12.52
CA ILE A 504 17.06 11.55 11.81
C ILE A 504 16.88 13.05 11.60
N SER A 505 17.06 13.85 12.66
CA SER A 505 16.87 15.30 12.59
C SER A 505 17.87 15.99 11.66
N GLU A 506 19.11 15.50 11.63
CA GLU A 506 20.15 15.98 10.71
C GLU A 506 19.79 15.63 9.26
N ALA A 507 19.30 14.42 9.00
CA ALA A 507 18.95 13.96 7.66
C ALA A 507 17.78 14.73 7.04
N ILE A 508 16.69 14.94 7.80
CA ILE A 508 15.48 15.61 7.26
C ILE A 508 15.51 17.14 7.39
N GLY A 509 16.47 17.67 8.17
CA GLY A 509 16.61 19.09 8.44
C GLY A 509 15.64 19.63 9.51
N PRO A 510 15.94 20.82 10.06
CA PRO A 510 15.25 21.34 11.24
C PRO A 510 13.79 21.71 10.98
N ASP A 511 13.42 22.08 9.75
CA ASP A 511 12.05 22.46 9.44
C ASP A 511 11.13 21.23 9.41
N ALA A 512 11.52 20.16 8.73
CA ALA A 512 10.78 18.89 8.71
C ALA A 512 10.76 18.21 10.08
N ALA A 513 11.87 18.30 10.84
CA ALA A 513 11.96 17.73 12.18
C ALA A 513 10.93 18.29 13.18
N ARG A 514 10.43 19.53 12.98
CA ARG A 514 9.33 20.08 13.80
C ARG A 514 8.01 19.35 13.62
N HIS A 515 7.85 18.65 12.49
CA HIS A 515 6.66 17.90 12.14
C HIS A 515 6.87 16.39 12.27
N LEU A 516 7.92 15.96 12.98
CA LEU A 516 8.23 14.55 13.19
C LEU A 516 7.36 13.96 14.31
N ARG A 517 6.69 12.84 14.02
CA ARG A 517 6.03 11.97 14.99
C ARG A 517 6.71 10.61 14.99
N LEU A 518 7.11 10.17 16.17
CA LEU A 518 7.87 8.95 16.34
C LEU A 518 7.01 7.91 17.03
N SER A 519 7.17 6.67 16.57
CA SER A 519 6.78 5.51 17.34
C SER A 519 7.98 4.58 17.43
N ALA A 520 8.28 4.07 18.62
CA ALA A 520 9.39 3.15 18.82
C ALA A 520 8.93 1.88 19.51
N ARG A 521 9.47 0.74 19.07
CA ARG A 521 9.22 -0.56 19.72
C ARG A 521 9.89 -0.65 21.07
N ILE A 522 11.04 0.00 21.25
CA ILE A 522 11.83 0.05 22.47
C ILE A 522 12.19 1.51 22.75
N GLN A 523 11.87 2.00 23.94
CA GLN A 523 12.07 3.41 24.31
C GLN A 523 12.32 3.58 25.80
N ARG A 524 12.87 4.74 26.18
CA ARG A 524 13.04 5.10 27.59
C ARG A 524 11.68 5.37 28.23
N ARG A 525 11.52 4.93 29.47
CA ARG A 525 10.34 5.22 30.28
C ARG A 525 10.23 6.69 30.66
#